data_AF-A0A357D765-F1
#
_entry.id   AF-A0A357D765-F1
#
_cell.length_a   1.000
_cell.length_b   1.000
_cell.length_c   1.000
_cell.angle_alpha   90.00
_cell.angle_beta   90.00
_cell.angle_gamma   90.00
#
_symmetry.space_group_name_H-M   'P 1'
#
loop_
_entity.id
_entity.type
_entity.pdbx_description
1 polymer ?
#
loop_
_entity_poly.entity_id
_entity_poly.type
_entity_poly.pdbx_seq_one_letter_code
_entity_poly.pdbx_strand_id
1 'polypeptide(L)'
;KPSSVTRMIQKLDEVGFIRYEKYRNIALTEKGLIYSRFLVWRDEKLKEFFHLSTENVRVEEQVEGVEHYITPATMKFIRKLIIYFKTNPERVTELERVECDSDYPDHEDLRCLRAWLFRHSG
;
A
#
# COMPACT_ATOMS: atom_id res chain seq x y z
N LYS A 1 15.07 -30.08 2.44
CA LYS A 1 13.82 -29.27 2.31
C LYS A 1 14.13 -28.08 1.41
N PRO A 2 13.33 -27.78 0.36
CA PRO A 2 13.50 -26.54 -0.40
C PRO A 2 13.28 -25.33 0.52
N SER A 3 13.96 -24.22 0.26
CA SER A 3 13.77 -22.98 1.04
C SER A 3 12.37 -22.41 0.82
N SER A 4 11.92 -21.55 1.73
CA SER A 4 10.67 -20.78 1.58
C SER A 4 10.64 -20.00 0.26
N VAL A 5 11.79 -19.46 -0.15
CA VAL A 5 11.98 -18.74 -1.41
C VAL A 5 11.81 -19.67 -2.62
N THR A 6 12.44 -20.85 -2.63
CA THR A 6 12.28 -21.82 -3.73
C THR A 6 10.82 -22.24 -3.89
N ARG A 7 10.12 -22.46 -2.77
CA ARG A 7 8.69 -22.81 -2.79
C ARG A 7 7.82 -21.66 -3.31
N MET A 8 8.16 -20.40 -3.03
CA MET A 8 7.46 -19.24 -3.56
C MET A 8 7.66 -19.09 -5.07
N ILE A 9 8.90 -19.26 -5.55
CA ILE A 9 9.23 -19.21 -6.99
C ILE A 9 8.43 -20.27 -7.74
N GLN A 10 8.40 -21.51 -7.25
CA GLN A 10 7.61 -22.60 -7.86
C GLN A 10 6.12 -22.24 -7.96
N LYS A 11 5.52 -21.72 -6.89
CA LYS A 11 4.12 -21.30 -6.91
C LYS A 11 3.84 -20.19 -7.92
N LEU A 12 4.72 -19.20 -8.04
CA LEU A 12 4.58 -18.09 -8.99
C LEU A 12 4.67 -18.57 -10.44
N ASP A 13 5.50 -19.57 -10.70
CA ASP A 13 5.62 -20.24 -12.00
C ASP A 13 4.35 -21.06 -12.30
N GLU A 14 3.87 -21.87 -11.34
CA GLU A 14 2.65 -22.68 -11.46
C GLU A 14 1.40 -21.84 -11.79
N VAL A 15 1.27 -20.65 -11.22
CA VAL A 15 0.15 -19.72 -11.52
C VAL A 15 0.42 -18.79 -12.70
N GLY A 16 1.59 -18.93 -13.34
CA GLY A 16 1.97 -18.27 -14.59
C GLY A 16 2.37 -16.80 -14.47
N PHE A 17 2.81 -16.33 -13.30
CA PHE A 17 3.34 -14.95 -13.15
C PHE A 17 4.81 -14.84 -13.59
N ILE A 18 5.58 -15.90 -13.42
CA ILE A 18 6.98 -15.96 -13.88
C ILE A 18 7.17 -17.20 -14.75
N ARG A 19 8.31 -17.24 -15.45
CA ARG A 19 8.87 -18.46 -16.05
C ARG A 19 10.13 -18.81 -15.29
N TYR A 20 10.14 -19.98 -14.67
CA TYR A 20 11.31 -20.56 -14.02
C TYR A 20 11.81 -21.77 -14.80
N GLU A 21 13.01 -21.66 -15.37
CA GLU A 21 13.71 -22.81 -15.93
C GLU A 21 14.93 -23.14 -15.06
N LYS A 22 15.09 -24.41 -14.70
CA LYS A 22 16.22 -24.87 -13.89
C LYS A 22 17.53 -24.51 -14.62
N TYR A 23 18.41 -23.77 -13.95
CA TYR A 23 19.66 -23.19 -14.49
C TYR A 23 19.53 -21.93 -15.39
N ARG A 24 18.34 -21.35 -15.57
CA ARG A 24 18.14 -20.03 -16.23
C ARG A 24 17.69 -18.95 -15.26
N ASN A 25 17.69 -17.70 -15.74
CA ASN A 25 17.14 -16.54 -15.06
C ASN A 25 15.61 -16.63 -14.91
N ILE A 26 15.08 -16.06 -13.82
CA ILE A 26 13.64 -15.87 -13.62
C ILE A 26 13.19 -14.69 -14.50
N ALA A 27 12.15 -14.89 -15.31
CA ALA A 27 11.57 -13.83 -16.13
C ALA A 27 10.07 -13.68 -15.83
N LEU A 28 9.56 -12.45 -15.82
CA LEU A 28 8.12 -12.19 -15.73
C LEU A 28 7.43 -12.64 -17.03
N THR A 29 6.26 -13.25 -16.90
CA THR A 29 5.34 -13.39 -18.02
C THR A 29 4.63 -12.07 -18.30
N GLU A 30 3.87 -11.99 -19.40
CA GLU A 30 2.99 -10.85 -19.65
C GLU A 30 1.98 -10.63 -18.51
N LYS A 31 1.41 -11.72 -17.97
CA LYS A 31 0.55 -11.69 -16.79
C LYS A 31 1.30 -11.14 -15.57
N GLY A 32 2.54 -11.63 -15.33
CA GLY A 32 3.43 -11.11 -14.29
C GLY A 32 3.68 -9.62 -14.40
N LEU A 33 3.94 -9.13 -15.62
CA LEU A 33 4.18 -7.72 -15.91
C LEU A 33 2.95 -6.84 -15.66
N ILE A 34 1.75 -7.31 -16.00
CA ILE A 34 0.51 -6.56 -15.73
C ILE A 34 0.31 -6.40 -14.21
N TYR A 35 0.49 -7.48 -13.45
CA TYR A 35 0.31 -7.46 -12.00
C TYR A 35 1.42 -6.68 -11.31
N SER A 36 2.68 -6.81 -11.73
CA SER A 36 3.79 -6.05 -11.14
C SER A 36 3.59 -4.55 -11.32
N ARG A 37 3.13 -4.11 -12.50
CA ARG A 37 2.76 -2.71 -12.73
C ARG A 37 1.64 -2.24 -11.80
N PHE A 38 0.64 -3.07 -11.56
CA PHE A 38 -0.43 -2.73 -10.61
C PHE A 38 0.09 -2.61 -9.17
N LEU A 39 0.98 -3.49 -8.74
CA LEU A 39 1.58 -3.45 -7.40
C LEU A 39 2.38 -2.14 -7.21
N VAL A 40 3.24 -1.79 -8.16
CA VAL A 40 4.01 -0.53 -8.13
C VAL A 40 3.07 0.67 -8.13
N TRP A 41 2.08 0.68 -9.04
CA TRP A 41 1.10 1.76 -9.11
C TRP A 41 0.30 1.93 -7.82
N ARG A 42 -0.04 0.82 -7.15
CA ARG A 42 -0.80 0.83 -5.88
C ARG A 42 0.03 1.45 -4.76
N ASP A 43 1.27 1.02 -4.59
CA ASP A 43 2.21 1.59 -3.61
C ASP A 43 2.35 3.10 -3.82
N GLU A 44 2.61 3.54 -5.06
CA GLU A 44 2.72 4.95 -5.40
C GLU A 44 1.46 5.76 -5.09
N LYS A 45 0.27 5.22 -5.41
CA LYS A 45 -1.00 5.94 -5.15
C LYS A 45 -1.35 5.98 -3.67
N LEU A 46 -1.03 4.95 -2.90
CA LEU A 46 -1.25 4.99 -1.45
C LEU A 46 -0.32 6.01 -0.80
N LYS A 47 0.96 6.06 -1.19
CA LYS A 47 1.88 7.11 -0.73
C LYS A 47 1.35 8.51 -1.04
N GLU A 48 0.94 8.73 -2.28
CA GLU A 48 0.35 10.02 -2.70
C GLU A 48 -0.91 10.37 -1.91
N PHE A 49 -1.78 9.39 -1.62
CA PHE A 49 -2.97 9.59 -0.83
C PHE A 49 -2.64 9.98 0.62
N PHE A 50 -1.75 9.25 1.29
CA PHE A 50 -1.35 9.58 2.66
C PHE A 50 -0.65 10.94 2.75
N HIS A 51 0.12 11.31 1.75
CA HIS A 51 0.74 12.64 1.65
C HIS A 51 -0.22 13.79 1.32
N LEU A 52 -1.52 13.53 1.13
CA LEU A 52 -2.51 14.60 1.08
C LEU A 52 -2.65 15.33 2.43
N SER A 53 -2.37 14.64 3.55
CA SER A 53 -2.31 15.24 4.88
C SER A 53 -0.86 15.41 5.32
N THR A 54 -0.53 16.58 5.86
CA THR A 54 0.82 16.86 6.41
C THR A 54 1.07 16.21 7.76
N GLU A 55 0.03 15.72 8.43
CA GLU A 55 0.11 15.08 9.74
C GLU A 55 0.49 13.59 9.65
N ASN A 56 0.36 12.99 8.48
CA ASN A 56 0.71 11.59 8.27
C ASN A 56 2.23 11.39 8.40
N VAL A 57 2.61 10.57 9.37
CA VAL A 57 4.00 10.14 9.61
C VAL A 57 4.18 8.68 9.25
N ARG A 58 5.39 8.30 8.85
CA ARG A 58 5.75 6.89 8.55
C ARG A 58 4.88 6.28 7.46
N VAL A 59 4.74 7.03 6.37
CA VAL A 59 3.87 6.68 5.23
C VAL A 59 4.28 5.34 4.62
N GLU A 60 5.57 5.04 4.52
CA GLU A 60 6.09 3.78 4.00
C GLU A 60 5.55 2.57 4.79
N GLU A 61 5.61 2.61 6.13
CA GLU A 61 5.11 1.52 6.96
C GLU A 61 3.58 1.41 6.96
N GLN A 62 2.88 2.53 6.83
CA GLN A 62 1.43 2.54 6.64
C GLN A 62 1.06 1.88 5.32
N VAL A 63 1.74 2.24 4.23
CA VAL A 63 1.51 1.69 2.90
C VAL A 63 1.78 0.19 2.89
N GLU A 64 2.92 -0.26 3.43
CA GLU A 64 3.24 -1.70 3.56
C GLU A 64 2.14 -2.45 4.32
N GLY A 65 1.66 -1.91 5.44
CA GLY A 65 0.62 -2.55 6.24
C GLY A 65 -0.73 -2.63 5.52
N VAL A 66 -1.08 -1.60 4.76
CA VAL A 66 -2.41 -1.43 4.16
C VAL A 66 -2.51 -2.06 2.78
N GLU A 67 -1.45 -2.02 1.98
CA GLU A 67 -1.50 -2.39 0.56
C GLU A 67 -1.90 -3.85 0.33
N HIS A 68 -1.63 -4.73 1.30
CA HIS A 68 -1.97 -6.15 1.25
C HIS A 68 -3.48 -6.42 1.43
N TYR A 69 -4.22 -5.47 2.01
CA TYR A 69 -5.64 -5.65 2.36
C TYR A 69 -6.58 -4.80 1.49
N ILE A 70 -6.05 -3.87 0.69
CA ILE A 70 -6.87 -3.01 -0.17
C ILE A 70 -7.21 -3.71 -1.50
N THR A 71 -8.50 -3.65 -1.85
CA THR A 71 -9.02 -4.18 -3.12
C THR A 71 -8.80 -3.22 -4.31
N PRO A 72 -8.77 -3.71 -5.56
CA PRO A 72 -8.71 -2.85 -6.74
C PRO A 72 -9.85 -1.83 -6.84
N ALA A 73 -11.05 -2.18 -6.38
CA ALA A 73 -12.20 -1.27 -6.37
C ALA A 73 -11.98 -0.09 -5.41
N THR A 74 -11.48 -0.38 -4.21
CA THR A 74 -11.09 0.65 -3.22
C THR A 74 -9.95 1.52 -3.76
N MET A 75 -8.92 0.94 -4.39
CA MET A 75 -7.86 1.73 -5.03
C MET A 75 -8.37 2.66 -6.13
N LYS A 76 -9.37 2.24 -6.90
CA LYS A 76 -10.00 3.10 -7.91
C LYS A 76 -10.68 4.31 -7.27
N PHE A 77 -11.30 4.14 -6.10
CA PHE A 77 -11.88 5.24 -5.35
C PHE A 77 -10.81 6.16 -4.76
N ILE A 78 -9.77 5.60 -4.11
CA ILE A 78 -8.61 6.38 -3.61
C ILE A 78 -8.00 7.22 -4.72
N ARG A 79 -7.79 6.64 -5.91
CA ARG A 79 -7.30 7.40 -7.09
C ARG A 79 -8.19 8.59 -7.43
N LYS A 80 -9.52 8.45 -7.32
CA LYS A 80 -10.44 9.58 -7.56
C LYS A 80 -10.29 10.65 -6.50
N LEU A 81 -10.13 10.28 -5.22
CA LEU A 81 -9.88 11.24 -4.14
C LEU A 81 -8.59 12.03 -4.39
N ILE A 82 -7.50 11.34 -4.74
CA ILE A 82 -6.24 11.97 -5.12
C ILE A 82 -6.44 13.01 -6.22
N ILE A 83 -7.10 12.63 -7.33
CA ILE A 83 -7.36 13.54 -8.45
C ILE A 83 -8.23 14.71 -7.97
N TYR A 84 -9.26 14.44 -7.17
CA TYR A 84 -10.17 15.46 -6.66
C TYR A 84 -9.44 16.53 -5.84
N PHE A 85 -8.57 16.12 -4.90
CA PHE A 85 -7.80 17.05 -4.07
C PHE A 85 -6.69 17.75 -4.84
N LYS A 86 -5.99 17.05 -5.75
CA LYS A 86 -4.95 17.68 -6.59
C LYS A 86 -5.49 18.70 -7.58
N THR A 87 -6.74 18.55 -8.01
CA THR A 87 -7.38 19.48 -8.96
C THR A 87 -7.69 20.83 -8.31
N ASN A 88 -8.00 20.85 -7.02
CA ASN A 88 -8.15 22.09 -6.25
C ASN A 88 -7.56 21.90 -4.84
N PRO A 89 -6.32 22.37 -4.59
CA PRO A 89 -5.67 22.25 -3.28
C PRO A 89 -6.45 22.87 -2.13
N GLU A 90 -7.30 23.88 -2.36
CA GLU A 90 -8.14 24.47 -1.31
C GLU A 90 -9.06 23.42 -0.67
N ARG A 91 -9.42 22.36 -1.39
CA ARG A 91 -10.23 21.25 -0.85
C ARG A 91 -9.53 20.49 0.26
N VAL A 92 -8.20 20.43 0.25
CA VAL A 92 -7.43 19.85 1.35
C VAL A 92 -7.54 20.75 2.57
N THR A 93 -7.37 22.05 2.39
CA THR A 93 -7.52 23.04 3.47
C THR A 93 -8.95 23.09 4.03
N GLU A 94 -9.96 22.94 3.17
CA GLU A 94 -11.36 22.80 3.60
C GLU A 94 -11.56 21.52 4.42
N LEU A 95 -11.00 20.40 3.97
CA LEU A 95 -11.06 19.12 4.67
C LEU A 95 -10.40 19.18 6.05
N GLU A 96 -9.23 19.81 6.16
CA GLU A 96 -8.50 19.99 7.44
C GLU A 96 -9.27 20.83 8.46
N ARG A 97 -10.24 21.64 8.01
CA ARG A 97 -11.10 22.48 8.89
C ARG A 97 -12.41 21.80 9.28
N VAL A 98 -12.71 20.63 8.73
CA VAL A 98 -13.90 19.88 9.10
C VAL A 98 -13.71 19.43 10.55
N GLU A 99 -14.55 19.93 11.44
CA GLU A 99 -14.65 19.38 12.79
C GLU A 99 -15.20 17.96 12.69
N CYS A 100 -14.40 16.98 13.11
CA CYS A 100 -14.89 15.62 13.30
C CYS A 100 -15.77 15.56 14.55
N ASP A 101 -16.92 14.88 14.45
CA ASP A 101 -17.79 14.61 15.60
C ASP A 101 -17.01 13.92 16.73
N SER A 102 -17.44 14.15 17.98
CA SER A 102 -16.79 13.68 19.22
C SER A 102 -16.67 12.15 19.42
N ASP A 103 -17.04 11.36 18.41
CA ASP A 103 -16.85 9.91 18.36
C ASP A 103 -15.36 9.53 18.34
N TYR A 104 -14.52 10.39 17.73
CA TYR A 104 -13.10 10.11 17.66
C TYR A 104 -12.44 10.31 19.03
N PRO A 105 -11.64 9.33 19.51
CA PRO A 105 -11.04 9.39 20.85
C PRO A 105 -9.83 10.34 20.88
N ASP A 106 -10.04 11.63 20.61
CA ASP A 106 -9.01 12.68 20.53
C ASP A 106 -8.18 12.83 21.82
N HIS A 107 -8.74 12.40 22.95
CA HIS A 107 -8.10 12.48 24.25
C HIS A 107 -7.29 11.24 24.64
N GLU A 108 -7.35 10.17 23.85
CA GLU A 108 -6.67 8.91 24.15
C GLU A 108 -5.28 8.85 23.51
N ASP A 109 -4.32 8.31 24.26
CA ASP A 109 -2.99 8.02 23.73
C ASP A 109 -3.00 6.71 22.93
N LEU A 110 -3.26 6.83 21.62
CA LEU A 110 -3.33 5.69 20.70
C LEU A 110 -1.97 5.32 20.07
N ARG A 111 -0.84 5.78 20.62
CA ARG A 111 0.50 5.46 20.10
C ARG A 111 0.75 3.95 20.01
N CYS A 112 0.14 3.15 20.88
CA CYS A 112 0.25 1.69 20.91
C CYS A 112 -0.38 0.97 19.70
N LEU A 113 -1.25 1.62 18.91
CA LEU A 113 -1.83 1.01 17.70
C LEU A 113 -0.83 0.91 16.53
N ARG A 114 0.32 1.57 16.67
CA ARG A 114 1.37 1.61 15.64
C ARG A 114 2.16 0.30 15.65
N ALA A 115 1.71 -0.69 14.90
CA ALA A 115 2.32 -2.03 14.81
C ALA A 115 3.84 -2.01 14.52
N TRP A 116 4.32 -0.99 13.81
CA TRP A 116 5.75 -0.83 13.50
C TRP A 116 6.61 -0.38 14.70
N LEU A 117 6.04 0.15 15.79
CA LEU A 117 6.81 0.51 16.98
C LEU A 117 7.36 -0.73 17.68
N PHE A 118 6.73 -1.89 17.47
CA PHE A 118 7.16 -3.18 17.99
C PHE A 118 8.18 -3.89 17.09
N ARG A 119 8.45 -3.40 15.88
CA ARG A 119 9.40 -4.02 14.93
C ARG A 119 10.89 -3.79 15.27
N HIS A 120 11.21 -3.02 16.32
CA HIS A 120 12.59 -2.65 16.70
C HIS A 120 12.99 -3.09 18.12
N SER A 121 12.28 -4.05 18.72
CA SER A 121 12.67 -4.65 20.00
C SER A 121 13.01 -6.12 19.79
N GLY A 122 14.18 -6.38 19.21
CA GLY A 122 14.69 -7.74 18.96
C GLY A 122 16.08 -7.72 18.35
#